data_AF-A0A430LYN7-F1
#
_entry.id   AF-A0A430LYN7-F1
#
_cell.length_a   1.000
_cell.length_b   1.000
_cell.length_c   1.000
_cell.angle_alpha   90.00
_cell.angle_beta   90.00
_cell.angle_gamma   90.00
#
_symmetry.space_group_name_H-M   'P 1'
#
loop_
_entity.id
_entity.type
_entity.pdbx_description
1 polymer ?
#
loop_
_entity_poly.entity_id
_entity_poly.type
_entity_poly.pdbx_seq_one_letter_code
_entity_poly.pdbx_strand_id
1 'polypeptide(L)'
;MKRAVGPLDKRKRVTRCQSCVKRRIKCQGGFPCEYCIRTKKQCLAQLPAPKPRHEFIAMTPIKTPLPMIQLPTQVSRSPEGIYSDHFALFMKHCEFTKGFGDVSSDLVSLIYTCPPLQQATLAIGALEASRGGCRSTSSGPASPQHLAFKYYNGSIQALREQLQSPDALQSEGVLWCTFLLGLFELMSETSGERWIKHMLYGTCRIFQSKDPGNLEPLSERLFEAFSLLEASRAIIYGESTFLFQDSWMKRKKSPATDSMETVLGFLVRISTWSKR
;
A
#
# COMPACT_ATOMS: atom_id res chain seq x y z
N MET A 1 51.01 -23.06 -27.95
CA MET A 1 50.56 -21.74 -28.45
C MET A 1 49.17 -21.42 -27.90
N LYS A 2 49.06 -20.43 -27.02
CA LYS A 2 47.79 -20.03 -26.37
C LYS A 2 47.05 -19.03 -27.26
N ARG A 3 45.82 -19.35 -27.68
CA ARG A 3 44.97 -18.44 -28.47
C ARG A 3 44.43 -17.34 -27.56
N ALA A 4 44.62 -16.08 -27.93
CA ALA A 4 44.00 -14.94 -27.26
C ALA A 4 42.48 -14.98 -27.47
N VAL A 5 41.74 -14.74 -26.40
CA VAL A 5 40.28 -14.80 -26.33
C VAL A 5 39.76 -13.44 -25.88
N GLY A 6 38.90 -12.84 -26.71
CA GLY A 6 38.38 -11.48 -26.53
C GLY A 6 37.14 -11.38 -25.62
N PRO A 7 36.68 -10.17 -25.27
CA PRO A 7 35.79 -9.88 -24.13
C PRO A 7 34.33 -10.34 -24.28
N LEU A 8 34.01 -11.08 -25.35
CA LEU A 8 32.68 -11.66 -25.63
C LEU A 8 32.80 -13.16 -25.92
N ASP A 9 33.72 -13.82 -25.21
CA ASP A 9 34.03 -15.23 -25.36
C ASP A 9 32.87 -16.13 -24.92
N LYS A 10 31.97 -16.39 -25.87
CA LYS A 10 30.84 -17.31 -25.74
C LYS A 10 31.29 -18.74 -25.98
N ARG A 11 32.25 -19.25 -25.20
CA ARG A 11 32.64 -20.68 -25.20
C ARG A 11 31.49 -21.67 -24.90
N LYS A 12 30.25 -21.19 -24.66
CA LYS A 12 28.98 -21.97 -24.67
C LYS A 12 28.14 -21.89 -25.97
N ARG A 13 28.49 -21.07 -26.96
CA ARG A 13 27.84 -21.04 -28.29
C ARG A 13 28.76 -21.61 -29.35
N VAL A 14 28.86 -22.94 -29.40
CA VAL A 14 29.45 -23.64 -30.55
C VAL A 14 28.48 -23.54 -31.72
N THR A 15 28.37 -22.37 -32.35
CA THR A 15 27.63 -22.21 -33.60
C THR A 15 28.30 -23.07 -34.67
N ARG A 16 27.61 -24.13 -35.10
CA ARG A 16 28.08 -25.03 -36.15
C ARG A 16 28.25 -24.22 -37.45
N CYS A 17 29.28 -24.48 -38.26
CA CYS A 17 29.33 -23.91 -39.62
C CYS A 17 28.17 -24.44 -40.48
N GLN A 18 27.84 -23.77 -41.59
CA GLN A 18 26.71 -24.15 -42.45
C GLN A 18 26.76 -25.63 -42.88
N SER A 19 27.95 -26.11 -43.27
CA SER A 19 28.19 -27.50 -43.68
C SER A 19 27.89 -28.51 -42.56
N CYS A 20 28.32 -28.24 -41.32
CA CYS A 20 28.07 -29.10 -40.17
C CYS A 20 26.59 -29.05 -39.73
N VAL A 21 25.90 -27.91 -39.87
CA VAL A 21 24.45 -27.81 -39.65
C VAL A 21 23.68 -28.64 -40.66
N LYS A 22 23.96 -28.46 -41.96
CA LYS A 22 23.27 -29.15 -43.06
C LYS A 22 23.39 -30.67 -42.93
N ARG A 23 24.55 -31.15 -42.45
CA ARG A 23 24.79 -32.58 -42.20
C ARG A 23 24.34 -33.06 -40.81
N ARG A 24 23.85 -32.15 -39.95
CA ARG A 24 23.41 -32.39 -38.57
C ARG A 24 24.48 -32.98 -37.64
N ILE A 25 25.76 -32.67 -37.87
CA ILE A 25 26.91 -33.14 -37.07
C ILE A 25 27.48 -32.04 -36.16
N LYS A 26 28.26 -32.43 -35.14
CA LYS A 26 28.96 -31.49 -34.25
C LYS A 26 30.11 -30.80 -35.01
N CYS A 27 30.24 -29.49 -34.84
CA CYS A 27 31.39 -28.74 -35.36
C CYS A 27 32.50 -28.74 -34.31
N GLN A 28 33.71 -29.18 -34.67
CA GLN A 28 34.86 -29.25 -33.77
C GLN A 28 35.52 -27.88 -33.50
N GLY A 29 35.02 -26.80 -34.12
CA GLY A 29 35.55 -25.44 -33.95
C GLY A 29 36.82 -25.18 -34.78
N GLY A 30 37.28 -23.93 -34.79
CA GLY A 30 38.33 -23.46 -35.72
C GLY A 30 37.78 -23.01 -37.07
N PHE A 31 38.49 -22.10 -37.75
CA PHE A 31 38.14 -21.63 -39.08
C PHE A 31 39.36 -21.79 -40.01
N PRO A 32 39.27 -22.66 -41.05
CA PRO A 32 38.22 -23.66 -41.31
C PRO A 32 38.16 -24.77 -40.24
N CYS A 33 37.00 -25.43 -40.07
CA CYS A 33 36.88 -26.55 -39.12
C CYS A 33 37.40 -27.87 -39.73
N GLU A 34 37.84 -28.79 -38.87
CA GLU A 34 38.51 -30.04 -39.25
C GLU A 34 37.69 -30.91 -40.22
N TYR A 35 36.37 -31.00 -40.02
CA TYR A 35 35.46 -31.69 -40.94
C TYR A 35 35.48 -31.07 -42.35
N CYS A 36 35.43 -29.75 -42.45
CA CYS A 36 35.42 -29.03 -43.73
C CYS A 36 36.75 -29.19 -44.47
N ILE A 37 37.88 -29.21 -43.75
CA ILE A 37 39.21 -29.49 -44.31
C ILE A 37 39.24 -30.90 -44.90
N ARG A 38 38.89 -31.92 -44.09
CA ARG A 38 38.92 -33.32 -44.53
C ARG A 38 38.00 -33.60 -45.72
N THR A 39 36.85 -32.93 -45.77
CA THR A 39 35.86 -33.16 -46.83
C THR A 39 35.99 -32.20 -48.02
N LYS A 40 37.02 -31.33 -48.02
CA LYS A 40 37.23 -30.26 -49.02
C LYS A 40 35.97 -29.42 -49.26
N LYS A 41 35.21 -29.14 -48.21
CA LYS A 41 33.99 -28.31 -48.27
C LYS A 41 34.26 -26.92 -47.69
N GLN A 42 33.57 -25.92 -48.22
CA GLN A 42 33.67 -24.56 -47.70
C GLN A 42 33.10 -24.49 -46.26
N CYS A 43 33.87 -23.86 -45.37
CA CYS A 43 33.51 -23.67 -43.98
C CYS A 43 32.97 -22.26 -43.75
N LEU A 44 31.69 -22.04 -44.05
CA LEU A 44 31.06 -20.72 -43.89
C LEU A 44 30.32 -20.59 -42.55
N ALA A 45 30.36 -19.39 -41.97
CA ALA A 45 29.56 -19.04 -40.80
C ALA A 45 28.06 -19.10 -41.14
N GLN A 46 27.21 -19.39 -40.15
CA GLN A 46 25.76 -19.33 -40.37
C GLN A 46 25.35 -17.90 -40.68
N LEU A 47 24.54 -17.73 -41.72
CA LEU A 47 23.79 -16.49 -41.88
C LEU A 47 22.76 -16.43 -40.75
N PRO A 48 22.53 -15.25 -40.14
CA PRO A 48 21.47 -15.08 -39.15
C PRO A 48 20.16 -15.61 -39.74
N ALA A 49 19.44 -16.45 -38.99
CA ALA A 49 18.10 -16.86 -39.41
C ALA A 49 17.26 -15.58 -39.66
N PRO A 50 16.43 -15.54 -40.72
CA PRO A 50 15.53 -14.43 -40.93
C PRO A 50 14.66 -14.30 -39.67
N LYS A 51 14.77 -13.17 -38.97
CA LYS A 51 13.90 -12.86 -37.84
C LYS A 51 12.47 -12.87 -38.36
N PRO A 52 11.49 -13.45 -37.63
CA PRO A 52 10.09 -13.25 -37.99
C PRO A 52 9.82 -11.74 -38.05
N ARG A 53 9.44 -11.26 -39.23
CA ARG A 53 8.96 -9.89 -39.42
C ARG A 53 7.66 -9.76 -38.63
N HIS A 54 7.71 -9.10 -37.49
CA HIS A 54 6.51 -8.57 -36.87
C HIS A 54 6.23 -7.25 -37.57
N GLU A 55 5.23 -7.21 -38.45
CA GLU A 55 4.68 -5.97 -38.97
C GLU A 55 3.74 -5.40 -37.91
N PHE A 56 4.15 -4.31 -37.27
CA PHE A 56 3.22 -3.52 -36.47
C PHE A 56 2.34 -2.74 -37.44
N ILE A 57 1.04 -3.09 -37.50
CA ILE A 57 0.05 -2.27 -38.20
C ILE A 57 -0.20 -1.04 -37.33
N ALA A 58 0.39 0.09 -37.72
CA ALA A 58 -0.03 1.38 -37.18
C ALA A 58 -1.42 1.69 -37.77
N MET A 59 -2.48 1.53 -36.97
CA MET A 59 -3.79 2.08 -37.32
C MET A 59 -3.70 3.61 -37.25
N THR A 60 -3.57 4.26 -38.41
CA THR A 60 -3.91 5.67 -38.53
C THR A 60 -5.43 5.79 -38.34
N PRO A 61 -5.92 6.70 -37.48
CA PRO A 61 -7.36 6.86 -37.30
C PRO A 61 -7.97 7.33 -38.62
N ILE A 62 -8.84 6.50 -39.19
CA ILE A 62 -9.62 6.85 -40.37
C ILE A 62 -10.55 8.00 -39.97
N LYS A 63 -10.37 9.17 -40.59
CA LYS A 63 -11.26 10.33 -40.46
C LYS A 63 -12.54 10.11 -41.28
N THR A 64 -13.30 9.06 -40.96
CA THR A 64 -14.68 8.92 -41.45
C THR A 64 -15.60 8.91 -40.23
N PRO A 65 -16.55 9.85 -40.12
CA PRO A 65 -17.51 9.84 -39.04
C PRO A 65 -18.49 8.69 -39.26
N LEU A 66 -18.20 7.54 -38.65
CA LEU A 66 -19.23 6.54 -38.40
C LEU A 66 -20.12 7.09 -37.28
N PRO A 67 -21.45 6.96 -37.35
CA PRO A 67 -22.32 7.32 -36.23
C PRO A 67 -21.91 6.44 -35.05
N MET A 68 -21.23 7.05 -34.08
CA MET A 68 -20.97 6.41 -32.80
C MET A 68 -22.32 6.03 -32.23
N ILE A 69 -22.59 4.74 -32.11
CA ILE A 69 -23.45 4.26 -31.04
C ILE A 69 -22.72 4.70 -29.77
N GLN A 70 -23.15 5.82 -29.20
CA GLN A 70 -22.70 6.23 -27.88
C GLN A 70 -23.11 5.11 -26.94
N LEU A 71 -22.15 4.29 -26.53
CA LEU A 71 -22.33 3.54 -25.29
C LEU A 71 -22.74 4.59 -24.24
N PRO A 72 -23.78 4.33 -23.43
CA PRO A 72 -24.19 5.25 -22.39
C PRO A 72 -22.94 5.68 -21.65
N THR A 73 -22.74 7.00 -21.52
CA THR A 73 -21.62 7.57 -20.78
C THR A 73 -21.59 6.88 -19.43
N GLN A 74 -20.67 5.92 -19.25
CA GLN A 74 -20.37 5.35 -17.94
C GLN A 74 -20.12 6.58 -17.08
N VAL A 75 -20.97 6.81 -16.08
CA VAL A 75 -20.82 7.93 -15.15
C VAL A 75 -19.41 7.80 -14.60
N SER A 76 -18.49 8.62 -15.12
CA SER A 76 -17.09 8.58 -14.72
C SER A 76 -17.10 9.00 -13.26
N ARG A 77 -17.05 8.03 -12.34
CA ARG A 77 -16.92 8.32 -10.91
C ARG A 77 -15.72 9.24 -10.77
N SER A 78 -15.88 10.32 -10.00
CA SER A 78 -14.73 11.18 -9.70
C SER A 78 -13.64 10.33 -9.04
N PRO A 79 -12.35 10.67 -9.23
CA PRO A 79 -11.25 10.00 -8.52
C PRO A 79 -11.50 9.90 -7.01
N GLU A 80 -12.08 10.95 -6.42
CA GLU A 80 -12.45 10.99 -5.00
C GLU A 80 -13.50 9.94 -4.64
N GLY A 81 -14.54 9.75 -5.46
CA GLY A 81 -15.57 8.73 -5.21
C GLY A 81 -15.00 7.31 -5.24
N ILE A 82 -14.08 7.04 -6.18
CA ILE A 82 -13.38 5.75 -6.25
C ILE A 82 -12.55 5.51 -4.99
N TYR A 83 -11.82 6.52 -4.50
CA TYR A 83 -11.02 6.35 -3.29
C TYR A 83 -11.87 6.26 -2.02
N SER A 84 -13.03 6.91 -1.96
CA SER A 84 -13.99 6.69 -0.88
C SER A 84 -14.50 5.25 -0.83
N ASP A 85 -14.78 4.63 -1.99
CA ASP A 85 -15.17 3.21 -2.05
C ASP A 85 -14.04 2.30 -1.54
N HIS A 86 -12.80 2.56 -1.96
CA HIS A 86 -11.63 1.80 -1.48
C HIS A 86 -11.37 2.00 0.01
N PHE A 87 -11.63 3.19 0.56
CA PHE A 87 -11.56 3.43 2.00
C PHE A 87 -12.60 2.60 2.75
N ALA A 88 -13.85 2.57 2.28
CA ALA A 88 -14.90 1.76 2.91
C ALA A 88 -14.55 0.26 2.89
N LEU A 89 -13.95 -0.23 1.80
CA LEU A 89 -13.41 -1.59 1.70
C LEU A 89 -12.28 -1.84 2.70
N PHE A 90 -11.33 -0.91 2.80
CA PHE A 90 -10.26 -0.98 3.79
C PHE A 90 -10.80 -1.08 5.22
N MET A 91 -11.74 -0.21 5.59
CA MET A 91 -12.34 -0.22 6.93
C MET A 91 -13.06 -1.53 7.22
N LYS A 92 -13.76 -2.12 6.24
CA LYS A 92 -14.39 -3.44 6.38
C LYS A 92 -13.38 -4.56 6.66
N HIS A 93 -12.14 -4.43 6.22
CA HIS A 93 -11.07 -5.38 6.52
C HIS A 93 -10.38 -5.11 7.87
N CYS A 94 -10.67 -3.98 8.54
CA CYS A 94 -10.15 -3.71 9.88
C CYS A 94 -10.98 -4.43 10.95
N GLU A 95 -10.44 -5.52 11.49
CA GLU A 95 -11.08 -6.34 12.53
C GLU A 95 -10.53 -6.04 13.94
N PHE A 96 -10.41 -4.76 14.31
CA PHE A 96 -9.90 -4.40 15.65
C PHE A 96 -10.85 -4.81 16.78
N THR A 97 -12.15 -4.56 16.58
CA THR A 97 -13.24 -4.93 17.51
C THR A 97 -14.47 -5.37 16.72
N LYS A 98 -15.41 -6.02 17.42
CA LYS A 98 -16.67 -6.45 16.81
C LYS A 98 -17.44 -5.24 16.28
N GLY A 99 -17.78 -5.24 14.99
CA GLY A 99 -18.51 -4.15 14.34
C GLY A 99 -17.65 -2.94 13.95
N PHE A 100 -16.33 -2.99 14.12
CA PHE A 100 -15.45 -1.90 13.68
C PHE A 100 -15.52 -1.66 12.16
N GLY A 101 -15.69 -2.71 11.37
CA GLY A 101 -15.79 -2.62 9.91
C GLY A 101 -16.97 -1.80 9.40
N ASP A 102 -18.02 -1.65 10.21
CA ASP A 102 -19.21 -0.87 9.88
C ASP A 102 -19.07 0.62 10.25
N VAL A 103 -18.00 1.02 10.94
CA VAL A 103 -17.82 2.42 11.41
C VAL A 103 -17.71 3.42 10.26
N SER A 104 -17.35 2.96 9.04
CA SER A 104 -17.22 3.82 7.87
C SER A 104 -18.52 4.55 7.49
N SER A 105 -19.70 3.94 7.71
CA SER A 105 -20.98 4.62 7.48
C SER A 105 -21.21 5.75 8.47
N ASP A 106 -20.80 5.55 9.71
CA ASP A 106 -21.05 6.48 10.81
C ASP A 106 -20.07 7.67 10.76
N LEU A 107 -18.92 7.49 10.09
CA LEU A 107 -17.95 8.55 9.83
C LEU A 107 -18.34 9.50 8.71
N VAL A 108 -19.34 9.20 7.87
CA VAL A 108 -19.65 9.99 6.66
C VAL A 108 -19.88 11.47 6.97
N SER A 109 -20.67 11.77 8.00
CA SER A 109 -20.94 13.16 8.41
C SER A 109 -19.67 13.87 8.89
N LEU A 110 -18.82 13.16 9.63
CA LEU A 110 -17.57 13.70 10.16
C LEU A 110 -16.56 13.94 9.03
N ILE A 111 -16.47 13.01 8.08
CA ILE A 111 -15.63 13.13 6.87
C ILE A 111 -16.05 14.35 6.05
N TYR A 112 -17.35 14.63 5.92
CA TYR A 112 -17.84 15.78 5.17
C TYR A 112 -17.53 17.12 5.87
N THR A 113 -17.52 17.14 7.19
CA THR A 113 -17.39 18.37 8.00
C THR A 113 -15.97 18.65 8.50
N CYS A 114 -15.06 17.67 8.42
CA CYS A 114 -13.68 17.79 8.87
C CYS A 114 -12.70 17.61 7.68
N PRO A 115 -12.18 18.71 7.10
CA PRO A 115 -11.29 18.65 5.94
C PRO A 115 -10.04 17.76 6.09
N PRO A 116 -9.28 17.79 7.22
CA PRO A 116 -8.12 16.90 7.34
C PRO A 116 -8.52 15.43 7.39
N LEU A 117 -9.66 15.09 8.02
CA LEU A 117 -10.19 13.74 8.03
C LEU A 117 -10.61 13.28 6.63
N GLN A 118 -11.24 14.16 5.84
CA GLN A 118 -11.57 13.88 4.45
C GLN A 118 -10.33 13.51 3.65
N GLN A 119 -9.25 14.27 3.80
CA GLN A 119 -8.01 14.00 3.09
C GLN A 119 -7.32 12.73 3.58
N ALA A 120 -7.36 12.42 4.88
CA ALA A 120 -6.86 11.15 5.42
C ALA A 120 -7.62 9.94 4.83
N THR A 121 -8.94 10.07 4.71
CA THR A 121 -9.82 9.07 4.09
C THR A 121 -9.43 8.80 2.63
N LEU A 122 -9.26 9.86 1.84
CA LEU A 122 -8.82 9.76 0.45
C LEU A 122 -7.40 9.19 0.33
N ALA A 123 -6.51 9.52 1.27
CA ALA A 123 -5.14 9.01 1.30
C ALA A 123 -5.11 7.48 1.47
N ILE A 124 -5.85 6.95 2.46
CA ILE A 124 -5.97 5.50 2.67
C ILE A 124 -6.62 4.84 1.46
N GLY A 125 -7.73 5.40 0.95
CA GLY A 125 -8.43 4.85 -0.20
C GLY A 125 -7.55 4.76 -1.46
N ALA A 126 -6.77 5.81 -1.74
CA ALA A 126 -5.82 5.83 -2.84
C ALA A 126 -4.65 4.86 -2.63
N LEU A 127 -4.19 4.70 -1.38
CA LEU A 127 -3.15 3.73 -1.04
C LEU A 127 -3.66 2.30 -1.24
N GLU A 128 -4.87 1.98 -0.79
CA GLU A 128 -5.50 0.67 -0.97
C GLU A 128 -5.72 0.36 -2.46
N ALA A 129 -6.22 1.34 -3.23
CA ALA A 129 -6.36 1.23 -4.68
C ALA A 129 -5.02 0.93 -5.38
N SER A 130 -3.91 1.47 -4.86
CA SER A 130 -2.57 1.21 -5.42
C SER A 130 -2.09 -0.23 -5.19
N ARG A 131 -2.56 -0.89 -4.13
CA ARG A 131 -2.22 -2.29 -3.79
C ARG A 131 -3.00 -3.29 -4.66
N GLY A 132 -4.20 -2.92 -5.12
CA GLY A 132 -5.09 -3.72 -5.96
C GLY A 132 -4.61 -3.99 -7.40
N GLY A 133 -3.36 -3.69 -7.74
CA GLY A 133 -2.76 -4.11 -9.02
C GLY A 133 -3.15 -3.29 -10.25
N CYS A 134 -3.75 -2.11 -10.10
CA CYS A 134 -4.02 -1.21 -11.22
C CYS A 134 -2.73 -0.57 -11.75
N ARG A 135 -1.96 -1.36 -12.53
CA ARG A 135 -0.86 -0.87 -13.36
C ARG A 135 -1.45 -0.17 -14.56
N SER A 136 -1.91 1.07 -14.38
CA SER A 136 -2.22 1.92 -15.52
C SER A 136 -0.93 2.11 -16.32
N THR A 137 -0.83 1.45 -17.47
CA THR A 137 0.24 1.63 -18.45
C THR A 137 -0.02 2.85 -19.34
N SER A 138 -0.93 3.74 -18.95
CA SER A 138 -1.25 4.94 -19.71
C SER A 138 -0.44 6.13 -19.23
N SER A 139 0.00 6.94 -20.19
CA SER A 139 0.56 8.29 -20.04
C SER A 139 -0.51 9.28 -19.51
N GLY A 140 -1.27 8.88 -18.50
CA GLY A 140 -2.43 9.56 -17.91
C GLY A 140 -2.24 9.85 -16.42
N PRO A 141 -3.29 10.29 -15.70
CA PRO A 141 -3.24 11.01 -14.41
C PRO A 141 -2.36 10.36 -13.34
N ALA A 142 -1.88 11.17 -12.38
CA ALA A 142 -0.97 10.76 -11.31
C ALA A 142 -1.37 9.41 -10.68
N SER A 143 -0.41 8.49 -10.54
CA SER A 143 -0.69 7.14 -10.02
C SER A 143 -1.40 7.19 -8.66
N PRO A 144 -2.26 6.22 -8.32
CA PRO A 144 -2.96 6.18 -7.03
C PRO A 144 -2.03 6.32 -5.82
N GLN A 145 -0.84 5.73 -5.88
CA GLN A 145 0.16 5.87 -4.82
C GLN A 145 0.65 7.32 -4.64
N HIS A 146 0.99 8.02 -5.73
CA HIS A 146 1.34 9.44 -5.67
C HIS A 146 0.20 10.29 -5.10
N LEU A 147 -1.05 10.00 -5.48
CA LEU A 147 -2.22 10.70 -4.93
C LEU A 147 -2.42 10.39 -3.44
N ALA A 148 -2.17 9.15 -3.01
CA ALA A 148 -2.22 8.77 -1.61
C ALA A 148 -1.30 9.63 -0.74
N PHE A 149 -0.03 9.78 -1.15
CA PHE A 149 0.91 10.67 -0.45
C PHE A 149 0.56 12.15 -0.58
N LYS A 150 -0.05 12.59 -1.69
CA LYS A 150 -0.54 13.96 -1.85
C LYS A 150 -1.65 14.27 -0.84
N TYR A 151 -2.66 13.42 -0.74
CA TYR A 151 -3.75 13.58 0.22
C TYR A 151 -3.27 13.45 1.66
N TYR A 152 -2.36 12.53 1.95
CA TYR A 152 -1.73 12.41 3.27
C TYR A 152 -1.03 13.71 3.69
N ASN A 153 -0.19 14.28 2.82
CA ASN A 153 0.52 15.52 3.11
C ASN A 153 -0.45 16.70 3.32
N GLY A 154 -1.49 16.79 2.50
CA GLY A 154 -2.54 17.78 2.69
C GLY A 154 -3.26 17.61 4.03
N SER A 155 -3.58 16.37 4.41
CA SER A 155 -4.26 16.06 5.66
C SER A 155 -3.42 16.49 6.87
N ILE A 156 -2.10 16.22 6.85
CA ILE A 156 -1.17 16.67 7.88
C ILE A 156 -1.12 18.21 7.97
N GLN A 157 -1.12 18.92 6.83
CA GLN A 157 -1.13 20.38 6.81
C GLN A 157 -2.42 20.95 7.40
N ALA A 158 -3.58 20.48 6.91
CA ALA A 158 -4.89 20.90 7.41
C ALA A 158 -5.09 20.53 8.89
N LEU A 159 -4.56 19.39 9.34
CA LEU A 159 -4.61 18.99 10.74
C LEU A 159 -3.80 19.94 11.63
N ARG A 160 -2.60 20.35 11.19
CA ARG A 160 -1.77 21.33 11.93
C ARG A 160 -2.45 22.68 12.08
N GLU A 161 -3.16 23.12 11.05
CA GLU A 161 -3.97 24.34 11.08
C GLU A 161 -5.14 24.18 12.05
N GLN A 162 -5.87 23.05 11.97
CA GLN A 162 -7.00 22.79 12.87
C GLN A 162 -6.57 22.69 14.34
N LEU A 163 -5.38 22.14 14.62
CA LEU A 163 -4.79 22.05 15.96
C LEU A 163 -4.44 23.42 16.58
N GLN A 164 -4.46 24.51 15.83
CA GLN A 164 -4.31 25.86 16.39
C GLN A 164 -5.57 26.34 17.14
N SER A 165 -6.71 25.67 16.93
CA SER A 165 -7.94 25.96 17.66
C SER A 165 -7.88 25.45 19.11
N PRO A 166 -8.35 26.21 20.11
CA PRO A 166 -8.32 25.80 21.51
C PRO A 166 -9.11 24.51 21.77
N ASP A 167 -10.18 24.27 21.01
CA ASP A 167 -11.06 23.11 21.18
C ASP A 167 -10.71 21.94 20.26
N ALA A 168 -9.58 22.01 19.53
CA ALA A 168 -9.22 21.03 18.53
C ALA A 168 -9.13 19.60 19.10
N LEU A 169 -8.60 19.45 20.32
CA LEU A 169 -8.46 18.17 20.99
C LEU A 169 -9.80 17.56 21.43
N GLN A 170 -10.86 18.37 21.51
CA GLN A 170 -12.20 17.87 21.82
C GLN A 170 -12.93 17.35 20.56
N SER A 171 -12.48 17.73 19.37
CA SER A 171 -13.10 17.31 18.11
C SER A 171 -12.95 15.82 17.82
N GLU A 172 -14.06 15.12 17.55
CA GLU A 172 -14.02 13.75 17.05
C GLU A 172 -13.31 13.65 15.70
N GLY A 173 -13.43 14.67 14.85
CA GLY A 173 -12.81 14.71 13.52
C GLY A 173 -11.29 14.72 13.61
N VAL A 174 -10.74 15.50 14.55
CA VAL A 174 -9.29 15.53 14.84
C VAL A 174 -8.83 14.18 15.38
N LEU A 175 -9.58 13.58 16.31
CA LEU A 175 -9.28 12.27 16.87
C LEU A 175 -9.22 11.19 15.77
N TRP A 176 -10.28 11.06 14.97
CA TRP A 176 -10.31 10.08 13.88
C TRP A 176 -9.26 10.38 12.81
N CYS A 177 -8.98 11.64 12.51
CA CYS A 177 -7.93 12.02 11.58
C CYS A 177 -6.57 11.51 12.05
N THR A 178 -6.19 11.74 13.30
CA THR A 178 -4.92 11.23 13.85
C THR A 178 -4.82 9.71 13.83
N PHE A 179 -5.92 9.00 14.09
CA PHE A 179 -5.94 7.56 14.02
C PHE A 179 -5.73 7.05 12.59
N LEU A 180 -6.48 7.59 11.61
CA LEU A 180 -6.38 7.19 10.21
C LEU A 180 -5.02 7.56 9.59
N LEU A 181 -4.45 8.70 9.95
CA LEU A 181 -3.09 9.05 9.52
C LEU A 181 -2.05 8.08 10.07
N GLY A 182 -2.21 7.64 11.32
CA GLY A 182 -1.41 6.54 11.85
C GLY A 182 -1.55 5.28 11.00
N LEU A 183 -2.78 4.84 10.68
CA LEU A 183 -2.99 3.63 9.86
C LEU A 183 -2.34 3.78 8.48
N PHE A 184 -2.40 4.96 7.87
CA PHE A 184 -1.71 5.25 6.63
C PHE A 184 -0.19 5.05 6.76
N GLU A 185 0.43 5.57 7.82
CA GLU A 185 1.86 5.40 8.09
C GLU A 185 2.22 3.93 8.32
N LEU A 186 1.39 3.19 9.05
CA LEU A 186 1.56 1.74 9.25
C LEU A 186 1.53 0.97 7.93
N MET A 187 0.64 1.35 7.00
CA MET A 187 0.50 0.69 5.69
C MET A 187 1.62 1.06 4.70
N SER A 188 2.26 2.21 4.88
CA SER A 188 3.18 2.81 3.90
C SER A 188 4.65 2.76 4.30
N GLU A 189 4.97 2.63 5.59
CA GLU A 189 6.35 2.58 6.10
C GLU A 189 6.68 1.22 6.73
N THR A 190 7.85 0.66 6.42
CA THR A 190 8.26 -0.68 6.87
C THR A 190 8.88 -0.72 8.28
N SER A 191 9.32 0.41 8.84
CA SER A 191 9.97 0.45 10.15
C SER A 191 8.97 0.45 11.32
N GLY A 192 7.75 0.94 11.10
CA GLY A 192 6.75 1.16 12.14
C GLY A 192 7.00 2.37 13.04
N GLU A 193 8.13 3.06 12.90
CA GLU A 193 8.54 4.18 13.76
C GLU A 193 7.61 5.39 13.67
N ARG A 194 7.15 5.76 12.45
CA ARG A 194 6.20 6.87 12.31
C ARG A 194 4.87 6.53 12.95
N TRP A 195 4.34 5.33 12.65
CA TRP A 195 3.12 4.82 13.25
C TRP A 195 3.15 4.91 14.79
N ILE A 196 4.23 4.45 15.43
CA ILE A 196 4.35 4.49 16.89
C ILE A 196 4.30 5.94 17.39
N LYS A 197 5.06 6.84 16.76
CA LYS A 197 5.08 8.26 17.13
C LYS A 197 3.73 8.92 16.92
N HIS A 198 3.04 8.61 15.82
CA HIS A 198 1.72 9.17 15.52
C HIS A 198 0.67 8.68 16.51
N MET A 199 0.71 7.39 16.86
CA MET A 199 -0.18 6.82 17.86
C MET A 199 0.10 7.38 19.25
N LEU A 200 1.36 7.45 19.68
CA LEU A 200 1.75 7.90 21.01
C LEU A 200 1.57 9.41 21.21
N TYR A 201 1.99 10.22 20.23
CA TYR A 201 1.98 11.68 20.35
C TYR A 201 0.78 12.36 19.70
N GLY A 202 0.02 11.65 18.85
CA GLY A 202 -1.22 12.11 18.24
C GLY A 202 -2.44 11.55 18.96
N THR A 203 -2.88 10.37 18.55
CA THR A 203 -4.16 9.77 18.99
C THR A 203 -4.24 9.59 20.51
N CYS A 204 -3.18 9.06 21.13
CA CYS A 204 -3.11 8.84 22.58
C CYS A 204 -3.24 10.15 23.37
N ARG A 205 -2.57 11.23 22.92
CA ARG A 205 -2.65 12.54 23.59
C ARG A 205 -4.04 13.16 23.49
N ILE A 206 -4.72 12.98 22.36
CA ILE A 206 -6.09 13.46 22.21
C ILE A 206 -7.02 12.70 23.18
N PHE A 207 -6.90 11.37 23.27
CA PHE A 207 -7.66 10.61 24.28
C PHE A 207 -7.38 11.08 25.70
N GLN A 208 -6.11 11.28 26.08
CA GLN A 208 -5.73 11.77 27.42
C GLN A 208 -6.30 13.16 27.75
N SER A 209 -6.67 13.96 26.75
CA SER A 209 -7.29 15.28 26.94
C SER A 209 -8.82 15.24 27.09
N LYS A 210 -9.44 14.07 26.85
CA LYS A 210 -10.88 13.86 26.92
C LYS A 210 -11.28 13.30 28.29
N ASP A 211 -12.54 13.53 28.68
CA ASP A 211 -13.10 12.95 29.89
C ASP A 211 -13.41 11.45 29.70
N PRO A 212 -12.77 10.54 30.47
CA PRO A 212 -13.06 9.11 30.42
C PRO A 212 -14.46 8.77 30.94
N GLY A 213 -15.19 9.68 31.56
CA GLY A 213 -16.60 9.48 31.93
C GLY A 213 -17.57 9.74 30.78
N ASN A 214 -17.18 10.54 29.78
CA ASN A 214 -18.08 11.14 28.82
C ASN A 214 -17.43 11.27 27.44
N LEU A 215 -17.28 10.15 26.72
CA LEU A 215 -16.87 10.18 25.33
C LEU A 215 -18.08 10.20 24.41
N GLU A 216 -17.95 10.97 23.33
CA GLU A 216 -18.88 10.95 22.21
C GLU A 216 -18.91 9.56 21.54
N PRO A 217 -20.00 9.16 20.87
CA PRO A 217 -20.19 7.79 20.39
C PRO A 217 -19.11 7.27 19.43
N LEU A 218 -18.60 8.11 18.52
CA LEU A 218 -17.54 7.69 17.59
C LEU A 218 -16.18 7.61 18.29
N SER A 219 -15.93 8.48 19.26
CA SER A 219 -14.76 8.45 20.14
C SER A 219 -14.75 7.20 21.00
N GLU A 220 -15.92 6.75 21.49
CA GLU A 220 -16.06 5.50 22.25
C GLU A 220 -15.68 4.29 21.39
N ARG A 221 -16.27 4.16 20.19
CA ARG A 221 -15.94 3.07 19.27
C ARG A 221 -14.46 3.05 18.89
N LEU A 222 -13.86 4.22 18.68
CA LEU A 222 -12.44 4.30 18.40
C LEU A 222 -11.61 3.92 19.64
N PHE A 223 -12.03 4.31 20.84
CA PHE A 223 -11.31 3.99 22.08
C PHE A 223 -11.22 2.48 22.31
N GLU A 224 -12.27 1.72 22.00
CA GLU A 224 -12.26 0.25 22.09
C GLU A 224 -11.18 -0.36 21.20
N ALA A 225 -11.15 0.01 19.91
CA ALA A 225 -10.16 -0.46 18.95
C ALA A 225 -8.74 0.02 19.29
N PHE A 226 -8.62 1.31 19.64
CA PHE A 226 -7.35 1.94 19.99
C PHE A 226 -6.74 1.31 21.25
N SER A 227 -7.55 0.94 22.24
CA SER A 227 -7.07 0.36 23.50
C SER A 227 -6.26 -0.92 23.28
N LEU A 228 -6.66 -1.76 22.32
CA LEU A 228 -5.93 -2.97 21.96
C LEU A 228 -4.55 -2.64 21.37
N LEU A 229 -4.49 -1.67 20.47
CA LEU A 229 -3.26 -1.22 19.82
C LEU A 229 -2.30 -0.57 20.82
N GLU A 230 -2.81 0.28 21.70
CA GLU A 230 -2.03 0.96 22.72
C GLU A 230 -1.48 -0.01 23.78
N ALA A 231 -2.27 -0.99 24.23
CA ALA A 231 -1.79 -2.04 25.11
C ALA A 231 -0.69 -2.89 24.45
N SER A 232 -0.86 -3.25 23.18
CA SER A 232 0.13 -4.01 22.41
C SER A 232 1.44 -3.23 22.26
N ARG A 233 1.36 -1.94 21.93
CA ARG A 233 2.52 -1.03 21.86
C ARG A 233 3.26 -0.98 23.20
N ALA A 234 2.55 -0.78 24.31
CA ALA A 234 3.15 -0.71 25.63
C ALA A 234 3.89 -2.01 26.02
N ILE A 235 3.37 -3.17 25.64
CA ILE A 235 4.04 -4.47 25.84
C ILE A 235 5.30 -4.58 24.97
N ILE A 236 5.18 -4.37 23.66
CA ILE A 236 6.27 -4.58 22.69
C ILE A 236 7.48 -3.69 23.02
N TYR A 237 7.22 -2.43 23.35
CA TYR A 237 8.27 -1.43 23.59
C TYR A 237 8.63 -1.28 25.08
N GLY A 238 7.88 -1.91 25.98
CA GLY A 238 8.13 -1.79 27.43
C GLY A 238 7.88 -0.38 27.97
N GLU A 239 6.91 0.34 27.39
CA GLU A 239 6.59 1.72 27.78
C GLU A 239 5.33 1.80 28.63
N SER A 240 5.15 2.93 29.33
CA SER A 240 3.90 3.20 30.05
C SER A 240 2.73 3.43 29.10
N THR A 241 1.52 3.11 29.58
CA THR A 241 0.25 3.43 28.93
C THR A 241 -0.69 4.15 29.89
N PHE A 242 -1.47 5.11 29.38
CA PHE A 242 -2.51 5.80 30.17
C PHE A 242 -3.70 4.89 30.49
N LEU A 243 -3.85 3.77 29.78
CA LEU A 243 -4.93 2.80 30.03
C LEU A 243 -4.92 2.22 31.45
N PHE A 244 -3.81 2.37 32.18
CA PHE A 244 -3.67 1.94 33.57
C PHE A 244 -4.12 3.01 34.59
N GLN A 245 -4.41 4.24 34.17
CA GLN A 245 -4.95 5.26 35.07
C GLN A 245 -6.34 4.87 35.56
N ASP A 246 -6.66 5.17 36.82
CA ASP A 246 -7.90 4.73 37.48
C ASP A 246 -9.17 5.13 36.73
N SER A 247 -9.20 6.32 36.14
CA SER A 247 -10.33 6.82 35.35
C SER A 247 -10.61 5.93 34.13
N TRP A 248 -9.57 5.53 33.41
CA TRP A 248 -9.64 4.67 32.23
C TRP A 248 -9.87 3.19 32.58
N MET A 249 -9.35 2.72 33.72
CA MET A 249 -9.63 1.36 34.19
C MET A 249 -11.08 1.20 34.70
N LYS A 250 -11.65 2.21 35.36
CA LYS A 250 -13.05 2.16 35.84
C LYS A 250 -14.05 2.09 34.68
N ARG A 251 -13.76 2.77 33.56
CA ARG A 251 -14.56 2.67 32.33
C ARG A 251 -14.67 1.23 31.81
N LYS A 252 -13.59 0.44 31.90
CA LYS A 252 -13.54 -0.97 31.44
C LYS A 252 -14.19 -1.97 32.41
N LYS A 253 -14.91 -1.51 33.45
CA LYS A 253 -15.56 -2.38 34.44
C LYS A 253 -17.05 -2.59 34.16
N SER A 254 -17.47 -2.56 32.88
CA SER A 254 -18.78 -3.11 32.52
C SER A 254 -18.76 -4.63 32.79
N PRO A 255 -19.87 -5.30 33.13
CA PRO A 255 -19.86 -6.73 33.41
C PRO A 255 -19.47 -7.47 32.13
N ALA A 256 -18.22 -7.91 32.07
CA ALA A 256 -17.62 -8.56 30.91
C ALA A 256 -18.34 -9.87 30.57
N THR A 257 -19.22 -9.81 29.57
CA THR A 257 -19.62 -10.99 28.78
C THR A 257 -18.72 -11.20 27.56
N ASP A 258 -17.78 -10.28 27.28
CA ASP A 258 -16.93 -10.33 26.09
C ASP A 258 -15.49 -10.81 26.41
N SER A 259 -15.10 -11.90 25.75
CA SER A 259 -13.75 -12.46 25.76
C SER A 259 -12.65 -11.45 25.39
N MET A 260 -12.93 -10.51 24.48
CA MET A 260 -11.94 -9.51 24.03
C MET A 260 -11.64 -8.46 25.10
N GLU A 261 -12.64 -8.07 25.90
CA GLU A 261 -12.45 -7.14 27.02
C GLU A 261 -11.56 -7.76 28.11
N THR A 262 -11.73 -9.07 28.34
CA THR A 262 -10.88 -9.85 29.25
C THR A 262 -9.43 -9.92 28.73
N VAL A 263 -9.23 -10.22 27.44
CA VAL A 263 -7.90 -10.23 26.81
C VAL A 263 -7.25 -8.86 26.91
N LEU A 264 -7.99 -7.78 26.60
CA LEU A 264 -7.49 -6.42 26.72
C LEU A 264 -7.09 -6.08 28.17
N GLY A 265 -7.89 -6.49 29.16
CA GLY A 265 -7.56 -6.34 30.58
C GLY A 265 -6.25 -7.04 30.95
N PHE A 266 -6.03 -8.25 30.44
CA PHE A 266 -4.75 -8.95 30.60
C PHE A 266 -3.60 -8.22 29.91
N LEU A 267 -3.76 -7.77 28.66
CA LEU A 267 -2.71 -7.04 27.94
C LEU A 267 -2.30 -5.75 28.67
N VAL A 268 -3.28 -4.98 29.16
CA VAL A 268 -3.00 -3.77 29.94
C VAL A 268 -2.22 -4.11 31.21
N ARG A 269 -2.59 -5.17 31.95
CA ARG A 269 -1.82 -5.60 33.13
C ARG A 269 -0.42 -6.07 32.78
N ILE A 270 -0.27 -6.88 31.73
CA ILE A 270 1.04 -7.36 31.24
C ILE A 270 1.94 -6.18 30.88
N SER A 271 1.40 -5.14 30.24
CA SER A 271 2.15 -3.93 29.88
C SER A 271 2.80 -3.22 31.08
N THR A 272 2.26 -3.40 32.30
CA THR A 272 2.86 -2.82 33.50
C THR A 272 4.12 -3.55 33.96
N TRP A 273 4.22 -4.84 33.67
CA TRP A 273 5.38 -5.68 34.01
C TRP A 273 6.45 -5.70 32.91
N SER A 274 6.12 -5.29 31.69
CA SER A 274 7.06 -5.24 30.56
C SER A 274 7.96 -4.00 30.57
N LYS A 275 7.81 -3.11 31.56
CA LYS A 275 8.65 -1.91 31.69
C LYS A 275 10.11 -2.30 31.84
N ARG A 276 10.96 -1.77 30.95
CA ARG A 276 12.41 -1.95 30.98
C ARG A 276 13.09 -0.81 31.72
#